data_AF-A0A9X0DDI3-F1
#
_entry.id   AF-A0A9X0DDI3-F1
#
_cell.length_a   1.000
_cell.length_b   1.000
_cell.length_c   1.000
_cell.angle_alpha   90.00
_cell.angle_beta   90.00
_cell.angle_gamma   90.00
#
_symmetry.space_group_name_H-M   'P 1'
#
loop_
_entity.id
_entity.type
_entity.pdbx_description
1 polymer ?
#
loop_
_entity_poly.entity_id
_entity_poly.type
_entity_poly.pdbx_seq_one_letter_code
_entity_poly.pdbx_strand_id
1 'polypeptide(L)'
;MDGYSDDMPPEARMELALAQIKGVEHPKYTQIANFFKINRSTLSRRHRGKTTSRSTAYAETHQSLSKEQEEALIDQINKLTQRSMLPISCIVKNLAEEIIGRSLGKNWTANFVKRHKTRLQSRYLRCIDNLRVKADNVAMFEHFYDLV
;
A
#
# COMPACT_ATOMS: atom_id res chain seq x y z
N MET A 1 -5.28 -11.65 -31.67
CA MET A 1 -6.51 -11.64 -30.84
C MET A 1 -6.32 -12.63 -29.70
N ASP A 2 -5.13 -12.59 -29.07
CA ASP A 2 -4.50 -13.73 -28.43
C ASP A 2 -4.05 -13.31 -27.03
N GLY A 3 -4.46 -14.06 -26.01
CA GLY A 3 -4.12 -13.75 -24.61
C GLY A 3 -5.22 -14.02 -23.59
N TYR A 4 -6.43 -14.40 -24.02
CA TYR A 4 -7.49 -14.84 -23.11
C TYR A 4 -7.28 -16.32 -22.72
N SER A 5 -7.04 -16.58 -21.45
CA SER A 5 -7.03 -17.91 -20.84
C SER A 5 -8.10 -17.96 -19.74
N ASP A 6 -8.81 -19.09 -19.61
CA ASP A 6 -9.88 -19.22 -18.62
C ASP A 6 -9.37 -19.18 -17.17
N ASP A 7 -8.09 -19.54 -16.98
CA ASP A 7 -7.39 -19.52 -15.69
C ASP A 7 -6.88 -18.12 -15.29
N MET A 8 -7.14 -17.09 -16.11
CA MET A 8 -6.66 -15.74 -15.85
C MET A 8 -7.37 -15.10 -14.65
N PRO A 9 -6.65 -14.35 -13.79
CA PRO A 9 -7.25 -13.63 -12.68
C PRO A 9 -8.39 -12.69 -13.14
N PRO A 10 -9.46 -12.52 -12.34
CA PRO A 10 -10.61 -11.68 -12.71
C PRO A 10 -10.24 -10.23 -13.06
N GLU A 11 -9.24 -9.66 -12.40
CA GLU A 11 -8.75 -8.30 -12.67
C GLU A 11 -8.07 -8.19 -14.03
N ALA A 12 -7.23 -9.16 -14.41
CA ALA A 12 -6.56 -9.16 -15.70
C ALA A 12 -7.55 -9.32 -16.87
N ARG A 13 -8.59 -10.15 -16.70
CA ARG A 13 -9.70 -10.24 -17.69
C ARG A 13 -10.39 -8.88 -17.87
N MET A 14 -10.59 -8.14 -16.78
CA MET A 14 -11.22 -6.82 -16.80
C MET A 14 -10.32 -5.79 -17.49
N GLU A 15 -9.01 -5.82 -17.28
CA GLU A 15 -8.06 -4.94 -17.96
C GLU A 15 -8.02 -5.17 -19.47
N LEU A 16 -7.97 -6.43 -19.92
CA LEU A 16 -8.05 -6.78 -21.34
C LEU A 16 -9.36 -6.31 -21.96
N ALA A 17 -10.49 -6.49 -21.27
CA ALA A 17 -11.80 -6.03 -21.73
C ALA A 17 -11.86 -4.49 -21.86
N LEU A 18 -11.26 -3.75 -20.91
CA LEU A 18 -11.16 -2.29 -20.99
C LEU A 18 -10.25 -1.84 -22.14
N ALA A 19 -9.13 -2.53 -22.36
CA ALA A 19 -8.22 -2.22 -23.45
C ALA A 19 -8.89 -2.36 -24.83
N GLN A 20 -9.76 -3.36 -25.02
CA GLN A 20 -10.55 -3.53 -26.25
C GLN A 20 -11.62 -2.44 -26.46
N ILE A 21 -12.16 -1.89 -25.37
CA ILE A 21 -13.21 -0.87 -25.43
C ILE A 21 -12.60 0.54 -25.63
N LYS A 22 -11.35 0.73 -25.23
CA LYS A 22 -10.66 2.02 -25.27
C LYS A 22 -10.54 2.52 -26.71
N GLY A 23 -11.14 3.69 -27.00
CA GLY A 23 -11.09 4.33 -28.31
C GLY A 23 -12.22 3.95 -29.28
N VAL A 24 -13.16 3.09 -28.86
CA VAL A 24 -14.36 2.78 -29.65
C VAL A 24 -15.50 3.72 -29.23
N GLU A 25 -16.11 4.41 -30.20
CA GLU A 25 -17.19 5.38 -29.95
C GLU A 25 -18.48 4.72 -29.41
N HIS A 26 -18.81 3.52 -29.93
CA HIS A 26 -19.98 2.73 -29.53
C HIS A 26 -19.61 1.28 -29.18
N PRO A 27 -18.99 1.05 -28.02
CA PRO A 27 -18.50 -0.27 -27.65
C PRO A 27 -19.65 -1.25 -27.39
N LYS A 28 -19.56 -2.42 -28.05
CA LYS A 28 -20.51 -3.54 -27.88
C LYS A 28 -20.23 -4.29 -26.58
N TYR A 29 -20.55 -3.66 -25.45
CA TYR A 29 -20.26 -4.18 -24.10
C TYR A 29 -20.71 -5.63 -23.89
N THR A 30 -21.85 -6.04 -24.43
CA THR A 30 -22.39 -7.39 -24.26
C THR A 30 -21.50 -8.46 -24.89
N GLN A 31 -20.99 -8.21 -26.10
CA GLN A 31 -20.14 -9.17 -26.82
C GLN A 31 -18.80 -9.34 -26.10
N ILE A 32 -18.19 -8.23 -25.71
CA ILE A 32 -16.91 -8.19 -25.00
C ILE A 32 -17.06 -8.83 -23.61
N ALA A 33 -18.12 -8.49 -22.87
CA ALA A 33 -18.39 -9.06 -21.55
C ALA A 33 -18.58 -10.59 -21.61
N ASN A 34 -19.30 -11.09 -22.62
CA ASN A 34 -19.48 -12.53 -22.81
C ASN A 34 -18.18 -13.24 -23.17
N PHE A 35 -17.35 -12.63 -24.04
CA PHE A 35 -16.06 -13.18 -24.42
C PHE A 35 -15.12 -13.33 -23.21
N PHE A 36 -15.03 -12.31 -22.36
CA PHE A 36 -14.17 -12.32 -21.17
C PHE A 36 -14.83 -12.95 -19.93
N LYS A 37 -16.07 -13.45 -20.03
CA LYS A 37 -16.89 -13.97 -18.91
C LYS A 37 -17.03 -12.97 -17.75
N ILE A 38 -17.25 -11.68 -18.05
CA ILE A 38 -17.41 -10.59 -17.07
C ILE A 38 -18.87 -10.11 -17.08
N ASN A 39 -19.37 -9.62 -15.95
CA ASN A 39 -20.67 -8.96 -15.94
C ASN A 39 -20.65 -7.64 -16.75
N ARG A 40 -21.55 -7.53 -17.74
CA ARG A 40 -21.69 -6.36 -18.62
C ARG A 40 -21.89 -5.04 -17.88
N SER A 41 -22.65 -5.04 -16.78
CA SER A 41 -22.89 -3.81 -15.98
C SER A 41 -21.61 -3.33 -15.30
N THR A 42 -20.78 -4.26 -14.81
CA THR A 42 -19.51 -3.97 -14.15
C THR A 42 -18.50 -3.42 -15.16
N LEU A 43 -18.40 -4.03 -16.34
CA LEU A 43 -17.52 -3.57 -17.42
C LEU A 43 -17.89 -2.13 -17.87
N SER A 44 -19.18 -1.86 -18.07
CA SER A 44 -19.67 -0.53 -18.44
C SER A 44 -19.40 0.52 -17.36
N ARG A 45 -19.66 0.19 -16.08
CA ARG A 45 -19.36 1.09 -14.95
C ARG A 45 -17.87 1.39 -14.84
N ARG A 46 -17.02 0.38 -15.01
CA ARG A 46 -15.56 0.51 -14.95
C ARG A 46 -15.01 1.35 -16.11
N HIS A 47 -15.49 1.13 -17.33
CA HIS A 47 -15.10 1.92 -18.50
C HIS A 47 -15.47 3.40 -18.35
N ARG A 48 -16.63 3.69 -17.75
CA ARG A 48 -17.09 5.06 -17.46
C ARG A 48 -16.45 5.70 -16.22
N GLY A 49 -15.48 5.02 -15.58
CA GLY A 49 -14.82 5.52 -14.36
C GLY A 49 -15.71 5.55 -13.11
N LYS A 50 -16.91 4.94 -13.13
CA LYS A 50 -17.82 4.90 -11.96
C LYS A 50 -17.39 3.91 -10.89
N THR A 51 -16.51 2.98 -11.23
CA THR A 51 -16.03 1.94 -10.32
C THR A 51 -14.56 1.66 -10.62
N THR A 52 -13.78 1.52 -9.56
CA THR A 52 -12.34 1.30 -9.59
C THR A 52 -12.02 -0.12 -9.10
N SER A 53 -10.80 -0.63 -9.28
CA SER A 53 -10.42 -1.94 -8.71
C SER A 53 -10.61 -1.92 -7.19
N ARG A 54 -10.96 -3.07 -6.62
CA ARG A 54 -11.04 -3.23 -5.17
C ARG A 54 -9.70 -2.87 -4.52
N SER A 55 -8.58 -3.21 -5.15
CA SER A 55 -7.24 -2.91 -4.65
C SER A 55 -6.97 -1.40 -4.57
N THR A 56 -7.28 -0.69 -5.65
CA THR A 56 -7.11 0.76 -5.77
C THR A 56 -8.10 1.52 -4.89
N ALA A 57 -9.37 1.11 -4.85
CA ALA A 57 -10.36 1.70 -3.95
C ALA A 57 -9.92 1.54 -2.48
N TYR A 58 -9.41 0.36 -2.10
CA TYR A 58 -8.90 0.14 -0.76
C TYR A 58 -7.69 1.02 -0.44
N ALA A 59 -6.78 1.20 -1.40
CA ALA A 59 -5.65 2.11 -1.24
C ALA A 59 -6.09 3.58 -1.10
N GLU A 60 -7.12 4.00 -1.82
CA GLU A 60 -7.58 5.39 -1.83
C GLU A 60 -8.45 5.76 -0.62
N THR A 61 -9.34 4.87 -0.17
CA THR A 61 -10.34 5.21 0.86
C THR A 61 -10.05 4.64 2.24
N HIS A 62 -9.34 3.51 2.33
CA HIS A 62 -9.15 2.78 3.59
C HIS A 62 -7.73 2.87 4.15
N GLN A 63 -6.76 3.40 3.40
CA GLN A 63 -5.40 3.62 3.90
C GLN A 63 -5.25 5.00 4.53
N SER A 64 -4.36 5.10 5.50
CA SER A 64 -4.11 6.35 6.23
C SER A 64 -3.16 7.29 5.49
N LEU A 65 -2.27 6.75 4.64
CA LEU A 65 -1.32 7.47 3.81
C LEU A 65 -1.74 7.34 2.34
N SER A 66 -1.49 8.39 1.55
CA SER A 66 -1.55 8.30 0.09
C SER A 66 -0.41 7.42 -0.45
N LYS A 67 -0.53 6.95 -1.70
CA LYS A 67 0.54 6.16 -2.35
C LYS A 67 1.88 6.91 -2.36
N GLU A 68 1.85 8.20 -2.63
CA GLU A 68 3.03 9.07 -2.66
C GLU A 68 3.65 9.21 -1.27
N GLN A 69 2.82 9.35 -0.22
CA GLN A 69 3.29 9.40 1.16
C GLN A 69 3.87 8.06 1.63
N GLU A 70 3.25 6.94 1.27
CA GLU A 70 3.81 5.61 1.54
C GLU A 70 5.17 5.44 0.84
N GLU A 71 5.32 5.95 -0.39
CA GLU A 71 6.57 5.90 -1.14
C GLU A 71 7.69 6.69 -0.43
N ALA A 72 7.41 7.95 -0.08
CA ALA A 72 8.36 8.79 0.64
C ALA A 72 8.78 8.16 1.99
N LEU A 73 7.84 7.52 2.69
CA LEU A 73 8.12 6.81 3.93
C LEU A 73 9.02 5.59 3.71
N ILE A 74 8.79 4.79 2.66
CA ILE A 74 9.64 3.65 2.30
C ILE A 74 11.06 4.11 2.00
N ASP A 75 11.22 5.17 1.22
CA ASP A 75 12.52 5.74 0.90
C ASP A 75 13.26 6.22 2.15
N GLN A 76 12.56 6.88 3.06
CA GLN A 76 13.13 7.34 4.32
C GLN A 76 13.59 6.16 5.20
N ILE A 77 12.76 5.11 5.32
CA ILE A 77 13.11 3.89 6.05
C ILE A 77 14.35 3.23 5.43
N ASN A 78 14.42 3.13 4.11
CA ASN A 78 15.56 2.51 3.42
C ASN A 78 16.83 3.35 3.61
N LYS A 79 16.75 4.68 3.52
CA LYS A 79 17.87 5.60 3.84
C LYS A 79 18.38 5.43 5.27
N LEU A 80 17.48 5.31 6.25
CA LEU A 80 17.85 5.07 7.65
C LEU A 80 18.56 3.71 7.82
N THR A 81 18.03 2.67 7.16
CA THR A 81 18.59 1.33 7.19
C THR A 81 20.02 1.30 6.63
N GLN A 82 20.27 2.02 5.53
CA GLN A 82 21.61 2.15 4.94
C GLN A 82 22.60 2.83 5.90
N ARG A 83 22.13 3.75 6.73
CA ARG A 83 22.93 4.43 7.77
C ARG A 83 23.11 3.59 9.04
N SER A 84 22.88 2.28 8.97
CA SER A 84 22.93 1.33 10.09
C SER A 84 21.92 1.57 11.22
N MET A 85 20.97 2.48 11.04
CA MET A 85 19.84 2.65 11.96
C MET A 85 18.74 1.70 11.55
N LEU A 86 18.50 0.66 12.36
CA LEU A 86 17.32 -0.20 12.17
C LEU A 86 16.07 0.62 12.53
N PRO A 87 15.18 0.93 11.57
CA PRO A 87 13.99 1.71 11.86
C PRO A 87 13.05 0.87 12.71
N ILE A 88 12.97 1.22 13.99
CA ILE A 88 12.10 0.59 14.99
C ILE A 88 10.65 0.82 14.56
N SER A 89 9.79 -0.17 14.79
CA SER A 89 8.35 -0.03 14.51
C SER A 89 7.69 1.22 15.13
N CYS A 90 8.20 1.69 16.28
CA CYS A 90 7.81 2.95 16.90
C CYS A 90 8.21 4.17 16.05
N ILE A 91 9.47 4.24 15.60
CA ILE A 91 9.97 5.34 14.75
C ILE A 91 9.18 5.40 13.44
N VAL A 92 8.91 4.26 12.81
CA VAL A 92 8.10 4.24 11.57
C VAL A 92 6.67 4.72 11.81
N LYS A 93 6.10 4.40 12.96
CA LYS A 93 4.79 4.93 13.36
C LYS A 93 4.87 6.45 13.55
N ASN A 94 5.86 6.95 14.28
CA ASN A 94 6.02 8.38 14.53
C ASN A 94 6.20 9.17 13.23
N LEU A 95 7.05 8.71 12.31
CA LEU A 95 7.23 9.33 11.00
C LEU A 95 5.93 9.36 10.20
N ALA A 96 5.14 8.28 10.24
CA ALA A 96 3.86 8.24 9.56
C ALA A 96 2.80 9.14 10.23
N GLU A 97 2.80 9.24 11.56
CA GLU A 97 1.93 10.15 12.31
C GLU A 97 2.31 11.62 12.07
N GLU A 98 3.60 11.93 11.92
CA GLU A 98 4.11 13.26 11.57
C GLU A 98 3.65 13.69 10.18
N ILE A 99 3.68 12.78 9.19
CA ILE A 99 3.20 13.05 7.82
C ILE A 99 1.68 13.33 7.79
N ILE A 100 0.88 12.64 8.60
CA ILE A 100 -0.58 12.75 8.57
C ILE A 100 -1.11 13.80 9.55
N GLY A 101 -0.36 14.11 10.61
CA GLY A 101 -0.81 14.98 11.70
C GLY A 101 -1.87 14.35 12.60
N ARG A 102 -1.98 13.02 12.64
CA ARG A 102 -2.93 12.29 13.52
C ARG A 102 -2.34 10.96 13.98
N SER A 103 -2.87 10.43 15.08
CA SER A 103 -2.44 9.12 15.57
C SER A 103 -2.95 7.97 14.72
N LEU A 104 -2.07 6.99 14.50
CA LEU A 104 -2.32 5.75 13.77
C LEU A 104 -2.63 4.60 14.72
N GLY A 105 -3.47 3.68 14.26
CA GLY A 105 -3.85 2.50 15.03
C GLY A 105 -2.65 1.60 15.38
N LYS A 106 -2.74 0.88 16.51
CA LYS A 106 -1.67 0.00 17.04
C LYS A 106 -1.10 -0.98 16.01
N ASN A 107 -1.95 -1.55 15.16
CA ASN A 107 -1.55 -2.57 14.18
C ASN A 107 -1.11 -1.98 12.84
N TRP A 108 -1.13 -0.65 12.69
CA TRP A 108 -0.86 0.00 11.42
C TRP A 108 0.55 -0.32 10.90
N THR A 109 1.58 -0.20 11.74
CA THR A 109 2.97 -0.48 11.34
C THR A 109 3.18 -1.94 10.93
N ALA A 110 2.58 -2.88 11.67
CA ALA A 110 2.65 -4.30 11.32
C ALA A 110 2.00 -4.58 9.95
N ASN A 111 0.85 -3.95 9.68
CA ASN A 111 0.18 -4.06 8.40
C ASN A 111 0.98 -3.39 7.27
N PHE A 112 1.57 -2.22 7.52
CA PHE A 112 2.43 -1.51 6.57
C PHE A 112 3.63 -2.35 6.16
N VAL A 113 4.37 -2.89 7.14
CA VAL A 113 5.52 -3.77 6.89
C VAL A 113 5.11 -5.03 6.14
N LYS A 114 3.95 -5.63 6.48
CA LYS A 114 3.42 -6.79 5.75
C LYS A 114 3.13 -6.48 4.29
N ARG A 115 2.58 -5.29 3.99
CA ARG A 115 2.28 -4.86 2.61
C ARG A 115 3.56 -4.61 1.80
N HIS A 116 4.56 -3.98 2.41
CA HIS A 116 5.78 -3.53 1.71
C HIS A 116 7.01 -4.40 1.98
N LYS A 117 6.81 -5.65 2.41
CA LYS A 117 7.90 -6.56 2.83
C LYS A 117 8.97 -6.75 1.75
N THR A 118 8.60 -6.74 0.48
CA THR A 118 9.53 -6.90 -0.66
C THR A 118 10.34 -5.65 -0.96
N ARG A 119 9.87 -4.47 -0.52
CA ARG A 119 10.45 -3.15 -0.82
C ARG A 119 11.29 -2.59 0.32
N LEU A 120 11.04 -3.05 1.54
CA LEU A 120 11.75 -2.62 2.74
C LEU A 120 13.07 -3.40 2.85
N GLN A 121 14.20 -2.70 2.83
CA GLN A 121 15.53 -3.28 3.07
C GLN A 121 15.75 -3.61 4.54
N SER A 122 14.97 -3.00 5.44
CA SER A 122 15.03 -3.24 6.88
C SER A 122 14.62 -4.67 7.24
N ARG A 123 15.52 -5.39 7.92
CA ARG A 123 15.16 -6.63 8.62
C ARG A 123 14.50 -6.26 9.95
N TYR A 124 13.17 -6.16 9.94
CA TYR A 124 12.40 -5.99 11.18
C TYR A 124 12.58 -7.21 12.10
N LEU A 125 13.29 -7.04 13.21
CA LEU A 125 13.47 -8.06 14.23
C LEU A 125 12.65 -7.70 15.47
N ARG A 126 11.40 -8.16 15.51
CA ARG A 126 10.44 -7.88 16.60
C ARG A 126 10.99 -8.20 17.99
N CYS A 127 11.83 -9.23 18.11
CA CYS A 127 12.47 -9.60 19.38
C CYS A 127 13.49 -8.56 19.83
N ILE A 128 14.30 -8.03 18.91
CA ILE A 128 15.29 -6.98 19.20
C ILE A 128 14.58 -5.67 19.55
N ASP A 129 13.52 -5.32 18.83
CA ASP A 129 12.71 -4.13 19.14
C ASP A 129 12.15 -4.19 20.57
N ASN A 130 11.58 -5.33 20.98
CA ASN A 130 11.08 -5.51 22.34
C ASN A 130 12.18 -5.42 23.39
N LEU A 131 13.37 -5.94 23.11
CA LEU A 131 14.52 -5.85 24.02
C LEU A 131 15.01 -4.42 24.16
N ARG A 132 15.05 -3.64 23.07
CA ARG A 132 15.40 -2.21 23.09
C ARG A 132 14.41 -1.39 23.90
N VAL A 133 13.09 -1.56 23.65
CA VAL A 133 12.04 -0.86 24.44
C VAL A 133 12.16 -1.15 25.94
N LYS A 134 12.62 -2.35 26.32
CA LYS A 134 12.87 -2.69 27.73
C LYS A 134 14.18 -2.12 28.27
N ALA A 135 15.19 -1.94 27.42
CA ALA A 135 16.50 -1.41 27.79
C ALA A 135 16.50 0.13 27.85
N ASP A 136 15.70 0.77 27.01
CA ASP A 136 15.56 2.22 26.93
C ASP A 136 14.83 2.73 28.19
N ASN A 137 15.58 3.39 29.08
CA ASN A 137 15.02 4.06 30.25
C ASN A 137 14.63 5.50 29.88
N VAL A 138 13.33 5.78 29.83
CA VAL A 138 12.78 7.10 29.48
C VAL A 138 13.41 8.23 30.30
N ALA A 139 13.59 8.03 31.61
CA ALA A 139 14.16 9.06 32.50
C ALA A 139 15.61 9.43 32.12
N MET A 140 16.39 8.48 31.62
CA MET A 140 17.77 8.74 31.18
C MET A 140 17.80 9.58 29.90
N PHE A 141 16.81 9.41 29.01
CA PHE A 141 16.71 10.23 27.80
C PHE A 141 16.22 11.64 28.11
N GLU A 142 15.25 11.81 29.01
CA GLU A 142 14.79 13.14 29.47
C GLU A 142 15.96 13.95 30.03
N HIS A 143 16.75 13.36 30.93
CA HIS A 143 17.94 14.03 31.47
C HIS A 143 19.01 14.37 30.43
N PHE A 144 19.15 13.57 29.37
CA PHE A 144 20.11 13.84 28.30
C PHE A 144 19.71 15.05 27.44
N TYR A 145 18.42 15.21 27.14
CA TYR A 145 17.92 16.31 26.32
C TYR A 145 17.69 17.61 27.12
N ASP A 146 17.47 17.52 28.43
CA ASP A 146 17.39 18.69 29.33
C ASP A 146 18.75 19.36 29.56
N LEU A 147 19.86 18.71 29.22
CA LEU A 147 21.23 19.23 29.36
C LEU A 147 21.69 20.09 28.17
N VAL A 148 20.82 20.37 27.19
CA VAL A 148 21.09 21.19 26.00
C VAL A 148 20.39 22.54 26.08
#